data_AF-A0A2V2NEV8-F1
#
_entry.id   AF-A0A2V2NEV8-F1
#
_cell.length_a   1.000
_cell.length_b   1.000
_cell.length_c   1.000
_cell.angle_alpha   90.00
_cell.angle_beta   90.00
_cell.angle_gamma   90.00
#
_symmetry.space_group_name_H-M   'P 1'
#
loop_
_entity.id
_entity.type
_entity.pdbx_description
1 polymer ?
#
loop_
_entity_poly.entity_id
_entity_poly.type
_entity_poly.pdbx_seq_one_letter_code
_entity_poly.pdbx_strand_id
1 'polypeptide(L)' 'MIWEILTGFLGSLSVINTIAAILLYRQYVKLAYESVEFAELVITSIEEAEDGSVSIDPLSLAASSMDHVS' A
#
# COMPACT_ATOMS: atom_id res chain seq x y z
N MET A 1 20.52 -40.72 -2.16
CA MET A 1 19.30 -40.66 -2.99
C MET A 1 18.09 -40.01 -2.30
N ILE A 2 17.38 -40.66 -1.35
CA ILE A 2 16.14 -40.07 -0.78
C ILE A 2 16.40 -38.74 -0.05
N TRP A 3 17.47 -38.66 0.73
CA TRP A 3 17.85 -37.43 1.44
C TRP A 3 18.22 -36.27 0.51
N GLU A 4 18.87 -36.54 -0.63
CA GLU A 4 19.23 -35.50 -1.62
C GLU A 4 18.01 -34.95 -2.34
N ILE A 5 17.02 -35.80 -2.62
CA ILE A 5 15.76 -35.37 -3.22
C ILE A 5 14.98 -34.48 -2.24
N LEU A 6 14.94 -34.85 -0.96
CA LEU A 6 14.27 -34.07 0.07
C LEU A 6 14.94 -32.72 0.31
N THR A 7 16.26 -32.66 0.38
CA THR A 7 16.99 -31.39 0.56
C THR A 7 16.88 -30.49 -0.68
N GLY A 8 16.93 -31.05 -1.88
CA GLY A 8 16.70 -30.30 -3.12
C GLY A 8 15.28 -29.71 -3.20
N PHE A 9 14.27 -30.47 -2.79
CA PHE A 9 12.87 -30.02 -2.79
C PHE A 9 12.59 -28.97 -1.72
N LEU A 10 13.08 -29.15 -0.50
CA LEU A 10 12.94 -28.14 0.56
C LEU A 10 13.70 -26.85 0.24
N GLY A 11 14.87 -26.97 -0.40
CA GLY A 11 15.64 -25.83 -0.88
C GLY A 11 14.88 -25.01 -1.91
N SER A 12 14.29 -25.64 -2.92
CA SER A 12 13.52 -24.94 -3.95
C SER A 12 12.24 -24.30 -3.40
N LEU A 13 11.53 -24.98 -2.49
CA LEU A 13 10.38 -24.40 -1.80
C LEU A 13 10.76 -23.16 -0.97
N SER A 14 11.90 -23.20 -0.29
CA SER A 14 12.38 -22.07 0.50
C SER A 14 12.66 -20.85 -0.38
N VAL A 15 13.31 -21.05 -1.53
CA VAL A 15 13.58 -19.97 -2.50
C VAL A 15 12.29 -19.36 -3.04
N ILE A 16 11.32 -20.19 -3.44
CA ILE A 16 10.01 -19.71 -3.94
C ILE A 16 9.31 -18.88 -2.86
N ASN A 17 9.32 -19.36 -1.61
CA ASN A 17 8.67 -18.67 -0.50
C ASN A 17 9.36 -17.33 -0.20
N THR A 18 10.70 -17.27 -0.26
CA THR A 18 11.44 -16.01 -0.12
C THR A 18 11.09 -15.02 -1.22
N ILE A 19 11.00 -15.47 -2.47
CA ILE A 19 10.61 -14.61 -3.59
C ILE A 19 9.18 -14.07 -3.39
N ALA A 20 8.24 -14.94 -3.01
CA ALA A 20 6.86 -14.55 -2.73
C ALA A 20 6.79 -13.51 -1.59
N ALA A 21 7.54 -13.72 -0.51
CA ALA A 21 7.61 -12.78 0.61
C ALA A 21 8.16 -11.41 0.18
N ILE A 22 9.18 -11.38 -0.68
CA ILE A 22 9.73 -10.12 -1.22
C ILE A 22 8.71 -9.40 -2.08
N LEU A 23 7.99 -10.13 -2.95
CA LEU A 23 6.96 -9.53 -3.81
C LEU A 23 5.81 -8.95 -2.98
N LEU A 24 5.32 -9.71 -1.99
CA LEU A 24 4.29 -9.24 -1.07
C LEU A 24 4.77 -8.01 -0.28
N TYR A 25 6.00 -8.04 0.24
CA TYR A 25 6.58 -6.90 0.94
C TYR A 25 6.60 -5.64 0.05
N ARG A 26 7.04 -5.75 -1.20
CA ARG A 26 7.05 -4.62 -2.14
C ARG A 26 5.64 -4.09 -2.40
N GLN A 27 4.66 -4.99 -2.54
CA GLN A 27 3.27 -4.60 -2.73
C GLN A 27 2.69 -3.91 -1.50
N TYR A 28 2.98 -4.40 -0.30
CA TYR A 28 2.56 -3.78 0.96
C TYR A 28 3.17 -2.40 1.16
N VAL A 29 4.47 -2.23 0.89
CA VAL A 29 5.12 -0.92 0.99
C VAL A 29 4.52 0.07 -0.01
N LYS A 30 4.25 -0.37 -1.24
CA LYS A 30 3.58 0.47 -2.23
C LYS A 30 2.18 0.88 -1.76
N LEU A 31 1.39 -0.07 -1.28
CA LEU A 31 0.04 0.20 -0.77
C LEU A 31 0.06 1.15 0.45
N ALA A 32 1.02 0.97 1.35
CA ALA A 32 1.18 1.84 2.51
C ALA A 32 1.54 3.27 2.09
N TYR A 33 2.42 3.44 1.09
CA TYR A 33 2.77 4.75 0.55
C TYR A 33 1.55 5.46 -0.05
N GLU A 34 0.82 4.79 -0.94
CA GLU A 34 -0.41 5.34 -1.56
C GLU A 34 -1.47 5.67 -0.50
N SER A 35 -1.62 4.84 0.53
CA SER A 35 -2.56 5.10 1.63
C SER A 35 -2.20 6.34 2.46
N VAL A 36 -0.91 6.58 2.70
CA VAL A 36 -0.43 7.76 3.43
C VAL A 36 -0.63 9.01 2.59
N GLU A 37 -0.31 8.96 1.30
CA GLU A 37 -0.53 10.08 0.37
C GLU A 37 -2.02 10.45 0.30
N PHE A 38 -2.91 9.46 0.20
CA PHE A 38 -4.35 9.70 0.27
C PHE A 38 -4.80 10.30 1.61
N ALA A 39 -4.26 9.82 2.74
CA ALA A 39 -4.58 10.37 4.04
C ALA A 39 -4.16 11.84 4.20
N GLU A 40 -2.99 12.21 3.65
CA GLU A 40 -2.52 13.60 3.60
C GLU A 40 -3.47 14.50 2.79
N LEU A 41 -3.96 14.01 1.65
CA LEU A 41 -4.95 14.71 0.83
C LEU A 41 -6.28 14.90 1.56
N VAL A 42 -6.74 13.89 2.30
CA VAL A 42 -7.95 14.02 3.12
C VAL A 42 -7.76 15.08 4.19
N ILE A 43 -6.64 15.09 4.91
CA ILE A 43 -6.38 16.08 5.96
C ILE A 43 -6.29 17.49 5.39
N THR A 44 -5.64 17.67 4.24
CA THR A 44 -5.51 18.98 3.60
C THR A 44 -6.81 19.49 2.96
N SER A 45 -7.75 18.59 2.63
CA SER A 45 -9.09 18.96 2.16
C SER A 45 -10.02 19.44 3.27
N ILE A 46 -9.63 19.30 4.55
CA ILE A 46 -10.39 19.78 5.70
C ILE A 46 -9.99 21.23 5.96
N GLU A 47 -10.94 22.14 5.77
CA GLU A 47 -10.83 23.54 6.17
C GLU A 47 -11.57 23.74 7.50
N GLU A 48 -10.82 24.08 8.55
CA GLU A 48 -11.39 24.49 9.83
C GLU A 48 -11.55 26.01 9.84
N ALA A 49 -12.80 26.48 9.90
CA ALA A 49 -13.12 27.90 9.97
C ALA A 49 -12.93 28.43 11.40
N GLU A 50 -12.72 29.75 11.54
CA GLU A 50 -12.46 30.40 12.83
C GLU A 50 -13.61 30.26 13.86
N ASP A 51 -14.80 29.86 13.42
CA ASP A 51 -15.96 29.57 14.26
C ASP A 51 -16.00 28.12 14.79
N GLY A 52 -14.99 27.31 14.45
CA GLY A 52 -14.90 25.89 14.79
C GLY A 52 -15.76 24.99 13.90
N SER A 53 -16.33 25.52 12.80
CA SER A 53 -16.98 24.69 11.80
C SER A 53 -15.95 24.01 10.90
N VAL A 54 -16.21 22.75 10.58
CA VAL A 54 -15.34 21.93 9.71
C VAL A 54 -16.03 21.82 8.37
N SER A 55 -15.39 22.36 7.33
CA SER A 55 -15.80 22.19 5.94
C SER A 55 -14.82 21.26 5.23
N ILE A 56 -15.33 20.42 4.35
CA ILE A 56 -14.51 19.51 3.54
C ILE A 56 -14.71 19.94 2.10
N ASP A 57 -13.63 20.22 1.37
CA ASP A 57 -13.70 20.47 -0.07
C ASP A 57 -13.84 19.12 -0.83
N PRO A 58 -15.05 18.77 -1.31
CA PRO A 58 -15.28 17.49 -1.96
C PRO A 58 -14.67 17.45 -3.37
N LEU A 59 -14.40 18.60 -4.00
CA LEU A 59 -13.84 18.69 -5.35
C LEU A 59 -12.35 18.35 -5.35
N SER A 60 -11.60 18.84 -4.36
CA SER A 60 -10.20 18.46 -4.13
C SER A 60 -10.04 16.95 -3.90
N LEU A 61 -10.90 16.37 -3.05
CA LEU A 61 -10.93 14.92 -2.80
C LEU A 61 -11.27 14.09 -4.04
N ALA A 62 -12.26 14.53 -4.83
CA ALA A 62 -12.68 13.84 -6.04
C ALA A 62 -11.61 13.90 -7.13
N ALA A 63 -10.98 15.06 -7.33
CA ALA A 63 -9.88 15.23 -8.29
C ALA A 63 -8.68 14.35 -7.93
N SER A 64 -8.27 14.36 -6.65
CA SER A 64 -7.20 13.51 -6.13
C SER A 64 -7.52 12.01 -6.28
N SER A 65 -8.75 11.59 -5.97
CA SER A 65 -9.18 10.20 -6.13
C SER A 65 -9.16 9.75 -7.61
N MET A 66 -9.45 10.66 -8.55
CA MET A 66 -9.39 10.35 -9.98
C MET A 66 -7.95 10.26 -10.51
N ASP A 67 -7.04 11.11 -10.03
CA ASP A 67 -5.60 11.03 -10.37
C ASP A 67 -4.93 9.77 -9.78
N HIS A 68 -5.40 9.28 -8.63
CA HIS A 68 -4.87 8.06 -8.01
C HIS A 68 -5.31 6.75 -8.71
N VAL A 69 -6.35 6.81 -9.56
CA VAL A 69 -6.93 5.64 -10.26
C VAL A 69 -6.40 5.47 -11.69
N SER A 70 -5.80 6.51 -12.29
CA SER A 70 -5.26 6.48 -13.66
C SER A 70 -3.81 5.99 -13.72
#